data_AF-A0A261BVI2-F1
#
_entry.id   AF-A0A261BVI2-F1
#
_cell.length_a   1.000
_cell.length_b   1.000
_cell.length_c   1.000
_cell.angle_alpha   90.00
_cell.angle_beta   90.00
_cell.angle_gamma   90.00
#
_symmetry.space_group_name_H-M   'P 1'
#
loop_
_entity.id
_entity.type
_entity.pdbx_description
1 polymer ?
#
loop_
_entity_poly.entity_id
_entity_poly.type
_entity_poly.pdbx_seq_one_letter_code
_entity_poly.pdbx_strand_id
1 'polypeptide(L)'
;MSTISHAAITLEQSGFTTADRNGFQMYQLFPLHYRMHEHFVPDVGPVRIAKQMGVSNKVCYVSMMNGKYSQNNVIVFNVETNSDETEITTPSRYGAVTNIQVSHNRLAVFTATRLFVYQFPDNINQIRSEDIRPNPKGISAMSYDPTTSACYLAYPGFKTGSIQIMNLNTLTARESKSPVVIDAHVTEIVQVALNCQGTLVASGSTKGTVIRVYDARTKGMLYELRRGSVHAHLQCLAFSPCSSYLAVASDKGTLHVFGIRDAEPQKRMTVLERNLGSSSILKIQLDRQVLALGFSKQTAKSLTGLVAICSDASYWRYHFSKDVNGKVHSSPPFYEELLEFSADASFFRTPLD
;
A
#
# COMPACT_ATOMS: atom_id res chain seq x y z
N MET A 1 21.85 6.14 13.31
CA MET A 1 20.99 6.23 12.10
C MET A 1 19.61 5.79 12.53
N SER A 2 18.60 6.64 12.39
CA SER A 2 17.22 6.22 12.60
C SER A 2 16.87 5.08 11.66
N THR A 3 16.18 4.07 12.20
CA THR A 3 15.66 2.95 11.43
C THR A 3 14.16 2.91 11.65
N ILE A 4 13.40 3.02 10.58
CA ILE A 4 11.95 2.86 10.62
C ILE A 4 11.60 1.39 10.39
N SER A 5 10.65 0.88 11.17
CA SER A 5 10.24 -0.54 11.11
C SER A 5 9.04 -0.76 10.19
N HIS A 6 8.26 0.29 9.96
CA HIS A 6 7.06 0.26 9.12
C HIS A 6 6.91 1.60 8.40
N ALA A 7 6.44 1.53 7.15
CA ALA A 7 5.97 2.70 6.42
C ALA A 7 4.71 2.33 5.63
N ALA A 8 3.77 3.26 5.52
CA ALA A 8 2.56 3.07 4.74
C ALA A 8 2.14 4.38 4.06
N ILE A 9 1.99 4.33 2.74
CA ILE A 9 1.44 5.44 1.95
C ILE A 9 -0.10 5.34 1.98
N THR A 10 -0.78 6.48 2.06
CA THR A 10 -2.25 6.56 2.04
C THR A 10 -2.81 6.08 0.69
N LEU A 11 -4.07 5.64 0.65
CA LEU A 11 -4.68 5.08 -0.57
C LEU A 11 -4.69 6.07 -1.73
N GLU A 12 -4.85 7.35 -1.41
CA GLU A 12 -4.86 8.49 -2.33
C GLU A 12 -3.45 8.92 -2.76
N GLN A 13 -2.41 8.38 -2.12
CA GLN A 13 -1.01 8.75 -2.30
C GLN A 13 -0.76 10.25 -2.05
N SER A 14 -1.42 10.79 -1.02
CA SER A 14 -1.29 12.18 -0.57
C SER A 14 -0.31 12.33 0.60
N GLY A 15 -0.17 11.28 1.40
CA GLY A 15 0.66 11.27 2.61
C GLY A 15 1.17 9.87 2.91
N PHE A 16 1.97 9.78 3.96
CA PHE A 16 2.45 8.51 4.48
C PHE A 16 2.74 8.59 5.97
N THR A 17 2.71 7.43 6.61
CA THR A 17 3.09 7.23 8.00
C THR A 17 4.34 6.37 8.09
N THR A 18 5.19 6.66 9.06
CA THR A 18 6.30 5.79 9.48
C THR A 18 6.09 5.38 10.93
N ALA A 19 6.60 4.22 11.33
CA ALA A 19 6.56 3.78 12.72
C ALA A 19 7.81 2.98 13.13
N ASP A 20 8.20 3.16 14.38
CA ASP A 20 9.38 2.58 14.99
C ASP A 20 9.23 2.43 16.53
N ARG A 21 10.35 2.31 17.23
CA ARG A 21 10.38 2.14 18.69
C ARG A 21 9.99 3.40 19.45
N ASN A 22 9.99 4.56 18.81
CA ASN A 22 9.68 5.85 19.42
C ASN A 22 8.23 6.29 19.16
N GLY A 23 7.52 5.61 18.25
CA GLY A 23 6.12 5.88 17.95
C GLY A 23 5.84 5.85 16.46
N PHE A 24 5.00 6.77 16.00
CA PHE A 24 4.74 6.98 14.58
C PHE A 24 4.90 8.45 14.21
N GLN A 25 5.16 8.70 12.93
CA GLN A 25 5.24 10.03 12.34
C GLN A 25 4.37 10.13 11.08
N MET A 26 3.89 11.33 10.76
CA MET A 26 3.03 11.60 9.59
C MET A 26 3.68 12.62 8.65
N TYR A 27 3.59 12.35 7.36
CA TYR A 27 4.19 13.17 6.32
C TYR A 27 3.23 13.37 5.14
N GLN A 28 3.34 14.51 4.47
CA GLN A 28 2.84 14.71 3.12
C GLN A 28 3.79 14.01 2.14
N LEU A 29 3.22 13.33 1.15
CA LEU A 29 4.01 12.57 0.18
C LEU A 29 4.75 13.51 -0.77
N PHE A 30 4.09 14.57 -1.25
CA PHE A 30 4.72 15.55 -2.15
C PHE A 30 4.03 16.93 -2.12
N PRO A 31 4.79 18.06 -2.06
CA PRO A 31 6.19 18.13 -1.60
C PRO A 31 6.34 17.46 -0.22
N LEU A 32 7.53 16.91 0.05
CA LEU A 32 7.78 16.24 1.33
C LEU A 32 7.64 17.26 2.46
N HIS A 33 6.76 16.97 3.40
CA HIS A 33 6.50 17.87 4.53
C HIS A 33 6.06 17.07 5.76
N TYR A 34 6.59 17.43 6.93
CA TYR A 34 6.17 16.85 8.20
C TYR A 34 4.82 17.42 8.63
N ARG A 35 3.88 16.56 9.01
CA ARG A 35 2.47 16.95 9.25
C ARG A 35 2.06 16.97 10.71
N MET A 36 3.00 16.85 11.63
CA MET A 36 2.72 16.91 13.07
C MET A 36 3.27 18.21 13.63
N HIS A 37 2.72 18.68 14.76
CA HIS A 37 3.17 19.91 15.38
C HIS A 37 4.66 19.82 15.79
N GLU A 38 5.34 20.95 15.74
CA GLU A 38 6.72 21.07 16.21
C GLU A 38 6.79 20.68 17.69
N HIS A 39 7.73 19.81 18.07
CA HIS A 39 7.85 19.22 19.42
C HIS A 39 6.71 18.28 19.85
N PHE A 40 5.81 17.89 18.94
CA PHE A 40 4.80 16.88 19.24
C PHE A 40 5.44 15.50 19.42
N VAL A 41 5.19 14.89 20.58
CA VAL A 41 5.55 13.49 20.86
C VAL A 41 4.25 12.72 21.11
N PRO A 42 3.86 11.80 20.23
CA PRO A 42 2.67 10.99 20.45
C PRO A 42 2.86 10.08 21.68
N ASP A 43 1.90 10.12 22.61
CA ASP A 43 1.88 9.24 23.79
C ASP A 43 1.40 7.81 23.43
N VAL A 44 2.19 7.10 22.62
CA VAL A 44 1.82 5.78 22.07
C VAL A 44 2.85 4.69 22.38
N GLY A 45 4.05 5.08 22.82
CA GLY A 45 5.20 4.18 22.99
C GLY A 45 5.64 3.53 21.66
N PRO A 46 6.35 2.40 21.70
CA PRO A 46 6.77 1.67 20.50
C PRO A 46 5.59 1.21 19.60
N VAL A 47 5.61 1.53 18.31
CA VAL A 47 4.53 1.24 17.34
C VAL A 47 4.99 0.34 16.20
N ARG A 48 4.32 -0.80 15.99
CA ARG A 48 4.65 -1.79 14.94
C ARG A 48 4.03 -1.44 13.59
N ILE A 49 2.79 -0.96 13.60
CA ILE A 49 1.99 -0.68 12.41
C ILE A 49 1.31 0.65 12.64
N ALA A 50 1.38 1.57 11.67
CA ALA A 50 0.66 2.84 11.70
C ALA A 50 0.18 3.15 10.30
N LYS A 51 -1.12 3.44 10.14
CA LYS A 51 -1.72 3.85 8.87
C LYS A 51 -2.65 5.04 9.07
N GLN A 52 -2.43 6.08 8.28
CA GLN A 52 -3.29 7.26 8.21
C GLN A 52 -4.47 7.04 7.26
N MET A 53 -5.62 7.62 7.59
CA MET A 53 -6.75 7.76 6.66
C MET A 53 -6.60 9.05 5.85
N GLY A 54 -6.32 8.91 4.54
CA GLY A 54 -6.25 10.03 3.61
C GLY A 54 -5.33 11.14 4.10
N VAL A 55 -5.87 12.35 4.24
CA VAL A 55 -5.15 13.52 4.81
C VAL A 55 -5.61 13.87 6.23
N SER A 56 -6.41 13.04 6.88
CA SER A 56 -6.98 13.32 8.21
C SER A 56 -5.94 13.28 9.33
N ASN A 57 -6.31 13.79 10.49
CA ASN A 57 -5.58 13.73 11.76
C ASN A 57 -5.71 12.36 12.47
N LYS A 58 -6.43 11.39 11.89
CA LYS A 58 -6.63 10.06 12.47
C LYS A 58 -5.60 9.06 11.95
N VAL A 59 -4.93 8.38 12.89
CA VAL A 59 -4.00 7.28 12.62
C VAL A 59 -4.48 6.04 13.34
N CYS A 60 -4.62 4.94 12.60
CA CYS A 60 -4.80 3.63 13.20
C CYS A 60 -3.44 3.02 13.48
N TYR A 61 -3.15 2.62 14.72
CA TYR A 61 -1.87 2.02 15.08
C TYR A 61 -2.00 0.72 15.88
N VAL A 62 -0.93 -0.07 15.87
CA VAL A 62 -0.77 -1.28 16.69
C VAL A 62 0.59 -1.21 17.38
N SER A 63 0.60 -1.34 18.70
CA SER A 63 1.83 -1.31 19.51
C SER A 63 2.79 -2.46 19.18
N MET A 64 4.09 -2.22 19.37
CA MET A 64 5.10 -3.27 19.39
C MET A 64 5.01 -4.10 20.68
N MET A 65 5.85 -5.14 20.80
CA MET A 65 6.01 -5.86 22.06
C MET A 65 6.54 -4.89 23.12
N ASN A 66 5.96 -4.94 24.33
CA ASN A 66 6.21 -3.99 25.42
C ASN A 66 5.79 -2.53 25.13
N GLY A 67 4.90 -2.31 24.15
CA GLY A 67 4.27 -1.01 23.94
C GLY A 67 3.11 -0.75 24.90
N LYS A 68 2.45 0.40 24.74
CA LYS A 68 1.32 0.86 25.57
C LYS A 68 0.14 -0.13 25.58
N TYR A 69 -0.16 -0.74 24.43
CA TYR A 69 -1.26 -1.69 24.25
C TYR A 69 -0.77 -3.07 23.81
N SER A 70 -1.61 -4.09 23.99
CA SER A 70 -1.34 -5.44 23.49
C SER A 70 -1.39 -5.52 21.97
N GLN A 71 -0.65 -6.46 21.39
CA GLN A 71 -0.49 -6.56 19.92
C GLN A 71 -1.74 -7.00 19.15
N ASN A 72 -2.81 -7.38 19.86
CA ASN A 72 -4.13 -7.70 19.33
C ASN A 72 -5.09 -6.48 19.34
N ASN A 73 -4.59 -5.31 19.73
CA ASN A 73 -5.37 -4.08 19.84
C ASN A 73 -5.00 -3.14 18.70
N VAL A 74 -6.02 -2.55 18.08
CA VAL A 74 -5.87 -1.46 17.10
C VAL A 74 -6.41 -0.21 17.75
N ILE A 75 -5.59 0.83 17.82
CA ILE A 75 -5.96 2.10 18.43
C ILE A 75 -6.18 3.13 17.33
N VAL A 76 -7.29 3.86 17.42
CA VAL A 76 -7.55 5.04 16.60
C VAL A 76 -7.11 6.25 17.40
N PHE A 77 -6.04 6.87 16.93
CA PHE A 77 -5.41 8.00 17.57
C PHE A 77 -5.73 9.29 16.81
N ASN A 78 -6.08 10.34 17.55
CA ASN A 78 -6.23 11.67 17.00
C ASN A 78 -5.00 12.51 17.32
N VAL A 79 -4.29 12.89 16.27
CA VAL A 79 -3.03 13.63 16.37
C VAL A 79 -3.22 15.07 16.78
N GLU A 80 -4.36 15.69 16.46
CA GLU A 80 -4.66 17.06 16.83
C GLU A 80 -4.89 17.19 18.34
N THR A 81 -5.56 16.21 18.94
CA THR A 81 -5.86 16.19 20.38
C THR A 81 -4.84 15.39 21.21
N ASN A 82 -3.85 14.76 20.57
CA ASN A 82 -2.87 13.86 21.19
C ASN A 82 -3.52 12.75 22.05
N SER A 83 -4.60 12.13 21.57
CA SER A 83 -5.39 11.20 22.39
C SER A 83 -5.85 9.94 21.65
N ASP A 84 -5.98 8.86 22.41
CA ASP A 84 -6.56 7.59 21.96
C ASP A 84 -8.09 7.71 21.94
N GLU A 85 -8.71 7.83 20.75
CA GLU A 85 -10.17 8.00 20.61
C GLU A 85 -10.94 6.68 20.71
N THR A 86 -10.37 5.59 20.20
CA THR A 86 -11.05 4.29 20.16
C THR A 86 -10.05 3.16 20.23
N GLU A 87 -10.34 2.18 21.07
CA GLU A 87 -9.59 0.94 21.20
C GLU A 87 -10.41 -0.24 20.65
N ILE A 88 -9.87 -0.91 19.64
CA ILE A 88 -10.48 -2.09 19.02
C ILE A 88 -9.66 -3.32 19.42
N THR A 89 -10.24 -4.17 20.27
CA THR A 89 -9.58 -5.41 20.71
C THR A 89 -10.03 -6.60 19.87
N THR A 90 -9.10 -7.23 19.15
CA THR A 90 -9.37 -8.52 18.50
C THR A 90 -9.22 -9.67 19.49
N PRO A 91 -10.03 -10.76 19.40
CA PRO A 91 -9.95 -11.87 20.36
C PRO A 91 -8.56 -12.52 20.38
N SER A 92 -7.99 -12.65 21.57
CA SER A 92 -6.61 -13.13 21.79
C SER A 92 -6.31 -14.50 21.17
N ARG A 93 -7.31 -15.38 21.02
CA ARG A 93 -7.18 -16.69 20.34
C ARG A 93 -6.70 -16.61 18.89
N TYR A 94 -6.86 -15.46 18.23
CA TYR A 94 -6.40 -15.22 16.86
C TYR A 94 -4.99 -14.61 16.79
N GLY A 95 -4.38 -14.33 17.94
CA GLY A 95 -3.04 -13.78 18.05
C GLY A 95 -2.95 -12.29 17.73
N ALA A 96 -1.73 -11.84 17.42
CA ALA A 96 -1.45 -10.45 17.12
C ALA A 96 -2.03 -10.00 15.77
N VAL A 97 -2.33 -8.71 15.65
CA VAL A 97 -2.71 -8.07 14.39
C VAL A 97 -1.52 -8.08 13.44
N THR A 98 -1.66 -8.74 12.29
CA THR A 98 -0.61 -8.85 11.27
C THR A 98 -0.59 -7.65 10.32
N ASN A 99 -1.75 -7.03 10.05
CA ASN A 99 -1.86 -5.82 9.22
C ASN A 99 -3.20 -5.12 9.49
N ILE A 100 -3.25 -3.83 9.15
CA ILE A 100 -4.48 -3.03 9.10
C ILE A 100 -4.60 -2.41 7.72
N GLN A 101 -5.80 -2.15 7.23
CA GLN A 101 -6.04 -1.37 6.02
C GLN A 101 -7.15 -0.37 6.31
N VAL A 102 -6.95 0.89 5.93
CA VAL A 102 -7.83 2.00 6.31
C VAL A 102 -8.26 2.74 5.04
N SER A 103 -9.57 2.90 4.86
CA SER A 103 -10.17 3.78 3.87
C SER A 103 -11.01 4.86 4.56
N HIS A 104 -11.62 5.75 3.79
CA HIS A 104 -12.55 6.75 4.29
C HIS A 104 -13.87 6.20 4.83
N ASN A 105 -14.16 4.91 4.64
CA ASN A 105 -15.43 4.31 5.06
C ASN A 105 -15.30 2.93 5.74
N ARG A 106 -14.10 2.35 5.77
CA ARG A 106 -13.85 0.98 6.27
C ARG A 106 -12.49 0.88 6.93
N LEU A 107 -12.45 0.11 8.01
CA LEU A 107 -11.22 -0.38 8.62
C LEU A 107 -11.21 -1.90 8.55
N ALA A 108 -10.17 -2.47 7.95
CA ALA A 108 -9.96 -3.91 7.91
C ALA A 108 -8.75 -4.28 8.78
N VAL A 109 -8.96 -5.19 9.72
CA VAL A 109 -7.95 -5.67 10.67
C VAL A 109 -7.68 -7.15 10.40
N PHE A 110 -6.42 -7.46 10.12
CA PHE A 110 -5.97 -8.83 9.85
C PHE A 110 -5.23 -9.39 11.05
N THR A 111 -5.60 -10.60 11.43
CA THR A 111 -4.76 -11.49 12.24
C THR A 111 -4.18 -12.57 11.32
N ALA A 112 -3.36 -13.48 11.87
CA ALA A 112 -2.79 -14.55 11.07
C ALA A 112 -3.84 -15.47 10.43
N THR A 113 -5.04 -15.60 10.99
CA THR A 113 -6.07 -16.54 10.48
C THR A 113 -7.46 -15.94 10.34
N ARG A 114 -7.65 -14.66 10.66
CA ARG A 114 -8.97 -14.02 10.63
C ARG A 114 -8.91 -12.57 10.17
N LEU A 115 -9.93 -12.16 9.41
CA LEU A 115 -10.20 -10.79 8.98
C LEU A 115 -11.39 -10.23 9.79
N PHE A 116 -11.25 -9.01 10.28
CA PHE A 116 -12.32 -8.22 10.90
C PHE A 116 -12.53 -6.93 10.08
N VAL A 117 -13.78 -6.60 9.76
CA VAL A 117 -14.14 -5.39 9.01
C VAL A 117 -15.04 -4.52 9.87
N TYR A 118 -14.68 -3.26 10.01
CA TYR A 118 -15.36 -2.26 10.81
C TYR A 118 -15.83 -1.09 9.96
N GLN A 119 -16.89 -0.42 10.42
CA GLN A 119 -17.20 0.93 9.98
C GLN A 119 -16.13 1.91 10.48
N PHE A 120 -15.79 2.91 9.67
CA PHE A 120 -14.78 3.92 9.96
C PHE A 120 -15.12 5.19 9.17
N PRO A 121 -14.75 6.42 9.58
CA PRO A 121 -14.05 6.79 10.82
C PRO A 121 -14.96 6.94 12.05
N ASP A 122 -16.26 7.11 11.84
CA ASP A 122 -17.23 7.36 12.91
C ASP A 122 -18.05 6.12 13.23
N ASN A 123 -18.52 6.01 14.48
CA ASN A 123 -19.33 4.89 14.97
C ASN A 123 -18.71 3.53 14.64
N ILE A 124 -17.47 3.33 15.07
CA ILE A 124 -16.65 2.16 14.76
C ILE A 124 -17.30 0.89 15.34
N ASN A 125 -18.08 0.23 14.50
CA ASN A 125 -18.76 -1.02 14.82
C ASN A 125 -18.28 -2.12 13.87
N GLN A 126 -18.14 -3.34 14.41
CA GLN A 126 -17.77 -4.49 13.60
C GLN A 126 -18.92 -4.84 12.65
N ILE A 127 -18.66 -4.77 11.35
CA ILE A 127 -19.61 -5.15 10.30
C ILE A 127 -19.56 -6.66 10.09
N ARG A 128 -18.35 -7.23 10.05
CA ARG A 128 -18.12 -8.61 9.66
C ARG A 128 -16.82 -9.17 10.23
N SER A 129 -16.78 -10.48 10.45
CA SER A 129 -15.54 -11.21 10.68
C SER A 129 -15.56 -12.53 9.92
N GLU A 130 -14.44 -12.92 9.33
CA GLU A 130 -14.32 -14.16 8.54
C GLU A 130 -12.98 -14.83 8.76
N ASP A 131 -12.99 -16.15 8.75
CA ASP A 131 -11.75 -16.93 8.72
C ASP A 131 -11.09 -16.77 7.35
N ILE A 132 -9.77 -16.63 7.36
CA ILE A 132 -8.95 -16.51 6.17
C ILE A 132 -7.89 -17.60 6.18
N ARG A 133 -7.28 -17.84 5.03
CA ARG A 133 -6.07 -18.65 4.95
C ARG A 133 -4.96 -18.06 5.85
N PRO A 134 -4.11 -18.88 6.46
CA PRO A 134 -2.96 -18.40 7.22
C PRO A 134 -2.16 -17.32 6.46
N ASN A 135 -2.15 -16.11 7.02
CA ASN A 135 -1.55 -14.90 6.47
C ASN A 135 -0.66 -14.20 7.52
N PRO A 136 0.42 -14.85 8.00
CA PRO A 136 1.27 -14.32 9.07
C PRO A 136 2.00 -13.02 8.68
N LYS A 137 2.16 -12.75 7.38
CA LYS A 137 2.75 -11.50 6.86
C LYS A 137 1.71 -10.40 6.63
N GLY A 138 0.43 -10.68 6.86
CA GLY A 138 -0.66 -9.72 6.69
C GLY A 138 -0.81 -9.20 5.24
N ILE A 139 -0.49 -10.02 4.24
CA ILE A 139 -0.57 -9.67 2.83
C ILE A 139 -2.00 -9.23 2.50
N SER A 140 -2.15 -7.98 2.09
CA SER A 140 -3.42 -7.37 1.77
C SER A 140 -3.22 -6.06 1.00
N ALA A 141 -4.20 -5.69 0.19
CA ALA A 141 -4.30 -4.38 -0.43
C ALA A 141 -5.74 -3.91 -0.40
N MET A 142 -5.92 -2.62 -0.15
CA MET A 142 -7.23 -1.98 -0.15
C MET A 142 -7.27 -0.93 -1.27
N SER A 143 -8.44 -0.72 -1.84
CA SER A 143 -8.71 0.40 -2.73
C SER A 143 -9.81 1.27 -2.16
N TYR A 144 -9.75 2.55 -2.49
CA TYR A 144 -10.81 3.50 -2.25
C TYR A 144 -10.92 4.43 -3.44
N ASP A 145 -12.09 4.45 -4.06
CA ASP A 145 -12.41 5.38 -5.14
C ASP A 145 -13.17 6.58 -4.55
N PRO A 146 -12.57 7.77 -4.49
CA PRO A 146 -13.23 8.95 -3.92
C PRO A 146 -14.43 9.40 -4.75
N THR A 147 -14.54 9.00 -6.03
CA THR A 147 -15.65 9.42 -6.90
C THR A 147 -16.92 8.60 -6.67
N THR A 148 -16.76 7.30 -6.41
CA THR A 148 -17.88 6.36 -6.21
C THR A 148 -18.03 5.90 -4.76
N SER A 149 -17.10 6.30 -3.89
CA SER A 149 -16.89 5.76 -2.54
C SER A 149 -16.69 4.24 -2.51
N ALA A 150 -16.41 3.60 -3.65
CA ALA A 150 -16.25 2.16 -3.74
C ALA A 150 -14.98 1.73 -3.00
N CYS A 151 -15.11 0.72 -2.14
CA CYS A 151 -14.01 0.19 -1.35
C CYS A 151 -13.88 -1.31 -1.55
N TYR A 152 -12.71 -1.74 -2.03
CA TYR A 152 -12.40 -3.15 -2.26
C TYR A 152 -11.19 -3.57 -1.44
N LEU A 153 -11.17 -4.84 -1.06
CA LEU A 153 -10.08 -5.47 -0.32
C LEU A 153 -9.62 -6.72 -1.05
N ALA A 154 -8.33 -6.84 -1.28
CA ALA A 154 -7.68 -8.01 -1.86
C ALA A 154 -6.70 -8.64 -0.86
N TYR A 155 -6.72 -9.97 -0.75
CA TYR A 155 -5.83 -10.75 0.12
C TYR A 155 -5.69 -12.19 -0.43
N PRO A 156 -4.72 -12.98 0.02
CA PRO A 156 -4.58 -14.38 -0.43
C PRO A 156 -5.83 -15.21 -0.14
N GLY A 157 -6.32 -15.93 -1.16
CA GLY A 157 -7.46 -16.84 -1.04
C GLY A 157 -7.07 -18.20 -0.44
N PHE A 158 -8.06 -19.05 -0.14
CA PHE A 158 -7.84 -20.37 0.47
C PHE A 158 -7.00 -21.33 -0.39
N LYS A 159 -7.13 -21.26 -1.71
CA LYS A 159 -6.31 -22.03 -2.64
C LYS A 159 -4.94 -21.36 -2.78
N THR A 160 -3.85 -22.12 -2.70
CA THR A 160 -2.48 -21.61 -2.92
C THR A 160 -2.39 -20.85 -4.24
N GLY A 161 -1.81 -19.66 -4.20
CA GLY A 161 -1.66 -18.80 -5.37
C GLY A 161 -2.94 -18.11 -5.85
N SER A 162 -4.06 -18.26 -5.14
CA SER A 162 -5.29 -17.53 -5.42
C SER A 162 -5.36 -16.22 -4.64
N ILE A 163 -6.13 -15.26 -5.17
CA ILE A 163 -6.43 -13.97 -4.55
C ILE A 163 -7.93 -13.88 -4.36
N GLN A 164 -8.34 -13.47 -3.17
CA GLN A 164 -9.72 -13.17 -2.82
C GLN A 164 -9.92 -11.66 -2.82
N ILE A 165 -10.97 -11.19 -3.52
CA ILE A 165 -11.35 -9.78 -3.62
C ILE A 165 -12.77 -9.61 -3.12
N MET A 166 -12.97 -8.62 -2.27
CA MET A 166 -14.23 -8.35 -1.58
C MET A 166 -14.61 -6.88 -1.72
N ASN A 167 -15.88 -6.61 -2.07
CA ASN A 167 -16.44 -5.26 -2.01
C ASN A 167 -16.94 -4.99 -0.58
N LEU A 168 -16.23 -4.12 0.15
CA LEU A 168 -16.50 -3.86 1.55
C LEU A 168 -17.78 -3.03 1.80
N ASN A 169 -18.28 -2.32 0.79
CA ASN A 169 -19.52 -1.54 0.91
C ASN A 169 -20.76 -2.41 0.83
N THR A 170 -20.67 -3.54 0.14
CA THR A 170 -21.80 -4.49 -0.01
C THR A 170 -21.86 -5.53 1.11
N LEU A 171 -20.93 -5.50 2.05
CA LEU A 171 -20.94 -6.39 3.21
C LEU A 171 -22.03 -5.95 4.17
N THR A 172 -22.98 -6.85 4.41
CA THR A 172 -23.88 -6.77 5.55
C THR A 172 -23.59 -7.91 6.50
N ALA A 173 -24.02 -7.79 7.76
CA ALA A 173 -23.88 -8.85 8.75
C ALA A 173 -24.64 -10.13 8.39
N ARG A 174 -25.64 -10.03 7.49
CA ARG A 174 -26.59 -11.12 7.18
C ARG A 174 -26.44 -11.71 5.77
N GLU A 175 -25.82 -11.01 4.82
CA GLU A 175 -25.67 -11.50 3.45
C GLU A 175 -24.31 -12.12 3.18
N SER A 176 -24.31 -13.35 2.69
CA SER A 176 -23.12 -14.00 2.15
C SER A 176 -23.06 -13.77 0.64
N LYS A 177 -22.30 -12.75 0.21
CA LYS A 177 -21.90 -12.62 -1.20
C LYS A 177 -20.59 -13.37 -1.41
N SER A 178 -20.57 -14.26 -2.39
CA SER A 178 -19.38 -15.00 -2.78
C SER A 178 -18.28 -14.01 -3.18
N PRO A 179 -17.11 -14.04 -2.54
CA PRO A 179 -16.02 -13.15 -2.92
C PRO A 179 -15.51 -13.53 -4.32
N VAL A 180 -14.93 -12.54 -5.01
CA VAL A 180 -14.27 -12.80 -6.28
C VAL A 180 -12.96 -13.52 -5.98
N VAL A 181 -12.77 -14.71 -6.56
CA VAL A 181 -11.52 -15.46 -6.45
C VAL A 181 -10.84 -15.53 -7.81
N ILE A 182 -9.53 -15.24 -7.83
CA ILE A 182 -8.67 -15.27 -9.01
C ILE A 182 -7.51 -16.23 -8.75
N ASP A 183 -7.36 -17.26 -9.58
CA ASP A 183 -6.21 -18.16 -9.56
C ASP A 183 -5.02 -17.49 -10.27
N ALA A 184 -4.21 -16.76 -9.49
CA ALA A 184 -3.20 -15.88 -10.04
C ALA A 184 -1.84 -16.56 -10.27
N HIS A 185 -1.43 -17.45 -9.36
CA HIS A 185 -0.11 -18.10 -9.39
C HIS A 185 -0.21 -19.57 -9.00
N VAL A 186 0.83 -20.34 -9.34
CA VAL A 186 0.95 -21.75 -8.88
C VAL A 186 1.49 -21.81 -7.45
N THR A 187 2.34 -20.84 -7.08
CA THR A 187 2.95 -20.74 -5.75
C THR A 187 2.33 -19.61 -4.94
N GLU A 188 2.64 -19.60 -3.65
CA GLU A 188 2.14 -18.64 -2.66
C GLU A 188 2.22 -17.18 -3.09
N ILE A 189 1.13 -16.45 -2.86
CA ILE A 189 1.08 -14.99 -3.05
C ILE A 189 1.86 -14.32 -1.94
N VAL A 190 2.82 -13.47 -2.30
CA VAL A 190 3.63 -12.71 -1.32
C VAL A 190 3.38 -11.21 -1.37
N GLN A 191 2.78 -10.72 -2.46
CA GLN A 191 2.39 -9.31 -2.54
C GLN A 191 1.19 -9.12 -3.45
N VAL A 192 0.31 -8.20 -3.05
CA VAL A 192 -0.89 -7.80 -3.81
C VAL A 192 -0.99 -6.28 -3.84
N ALA A 193 -1.59 -5.73 -4.89
CA ALA A 193 -1.96 -4.33 -4.98
C ALA A 193 -3.28 -4.17 -5.73
N LEU A 194 -4.08 -3.18 -5.37
CA LEU A 194 -5.26 -2.75 -6.11
C LEU A 194 -5.01 -1.35 -6.67
N ASN A 195 -5.61 -1.04 -7.82
CA ASN A 195 -5.71 0.35 -8.25
C ASN A 195 -6.80 1.09 -7.45
N CYS A 196 -6.81 2.42 -7.52
CA CYS A 196 -7.76 3.27 -6.79
C CYS A 196 -9.23 2.85 -7.02
N GLN A 197 -9.60 2.51 -8.25
CA GLN A 197 -10.97 2.10 -8.62
C GLN A 197 -11.33 0.66 -8.19
N GLY A 198 -10.36 -0.15 -7.73
CA GLY A 198 -10.56 -1.56 -7.42
C GLY A 198 -10.87 -2.44 -8.63
N THR A 199 -10.63 -1.95 -9.85
CA THR A 199 -10.88 -2.65 -11.11
C THR A 199 -9.71 -3.51 -11.57
N LEU A 200 -8.50 -3.21 -11.10
CA LEU A 200 -7.27 -3.93 -11.41
C LEU A 200 -6.65 -4.48 -10.14
N VAL A 201 -6.20 -5.74 -10.20
CA VAL A 201 -5.39 -6.35 -9.14
C VAL A 201 -4.06 -6.79 -9.70
N ALA A 202 -2.98 -6.39 -9.06
CA ALA A 202 -1.63 -6.88 -9.33
C ALA A 202 -1.20 -7.86 -8.24
N SER A 203 -0.46 -8.88 -8.63
CA SER A 203 0.04 -9.88 -7.69
C SER A 203 1.38 -10.45 -8.09
N GLY A 204 2.17 -10.78 -7.08
CA GLY A 204 3.40 -11.53 -7.23
C GLY A 204 3.48 -12.67 -6.23
N SER A 205 4.08 -13.77 -6.68
CA SER A 205 4.26 -14.97 -5.87
C SER A 205 5.65 -15.05 -5.24
N THR A 206 5.89 -16.06 -4.41
CA THR A 206 7.21 -16.37 -3.82
C THR A 206 8.34 -16.45 -4.84
N LYS A 207 8.03 -16.77 -6.11
CA LYS A 207 9.04 -16.75 -7.17
C LYS A 207 9.52 -15.33 -7.47
N GLY A 208 8.63 -14.34 -7.41
CA GLY A 208 8.92 -12.92 -7.63
C GLY A 208 9.50 -12.55 -9.00
N THR A 209 9.54 -13.47 -9.96
CA THR A 209 10.07 -13.26 -11.32
C THR A 209 9.07 -12.55 -12.24
N VAL A 210 7.78 -12.80 -12.00
CA VAL A 210 6.66 -12.32 -12.81
C VAL A 210 5.61 -11.72 -11.89
N ILE A 211 5.10 -10.56 -12.30
CA ILE A 211 3.94 -9.89 -11.70
C ILE A 211 2.79 -10.01 -12.66
N ARG A 212 1.62 -10.43 -12.19
CA ARG A 212 0.42 -10.56 -13.02
C ARG A 212 -0.60 -9.51 -12.63
N VAL A 213 -1.24 -8.93 -13.64
CA VAL A 213 -2.33 -7.96 -13.49
C VAL A 213 -3.60 -8.56 -14.06
N TYR A 214 -4.67 -8.55 -13.28
CA TYR A 214 -5.98 -9.06 -13.66
C TYR A 214 -7.02 -7.95 -13.61
N ASP A 215 -8.05 -8.07 -14.44
CA ASP A 215 -9.31 -7.37 -14.26
C ASP A 215 -10.07 -8.03 -13.09
N ALA A 216 -10.33 -7.26 -12.04
CA ALA A 216 -10.96 -7.74 -10.82
C ALA A 216 -12.42 -8.16 -11.01
N ARG A 217 -13.10 -7.67 -12.05
CA ARG A 217 -14.51 -7.99 -12.34
C ARG A 217 -14.64 -9.22 -13.23
N THR A 218 -13.89 -9.25 -14.33
CA THR A 218 -13.96 -10.36 -15.31
C THR A 218 -13.08 -11.54 -14.93
N LYS A 219 -12.14 -11.36 -13.99
CA LYS A 219 -11.11 -12.33 -13.59
C LYS A 219 -10.12 -12.66 -14.70
N GLY A 220 -10.16 -11.93 -15.82
CA GLY A 220 -9.24 -12.11 -16.94
C GLY A 220 -7.85 -11.56 -16.62
N MET A 221 -6.81 -12.33 -16.93
CA MET A 221 -5.44 -11.83 -16.89
C MET A 221 -5.23 -10.83 -18.01
N LEU A 222 -4.86 -9.61 -17.67
CA LEU A 222 -4.60 -8.52 -18.62
C LEU A 222 -3.13 -8.42 -18.98
N TYR A 223 -2.25 -8.55 -17.98
CA TYR A 223 -0.80 -8.41 -18.18
C TYR A 223 -0.02 -9.47 -17.41
N GLU A 224 1.00 -9.99 -18.08
CA GLU A 224 2.07 -10.76 -17.45
C GLU A 224 3.38 -9.95 -17.59
N LEU A 225 3.85 -9.41 -16.47
CA LEU A 225 4.94 -8.44 -16.41
C LEU A 225 6.20 -9.12 -15.89
N ARG A 226 7.26 -9.15 -16.68
CA ARG A 226 8.51 -9.83 -16.31
C ARG A 226 9.44 -8.86 -15.58
N ARG A 227 9.62 -9.07 -14.26
CA ARG A 227 10.57 -8.32 -13.42
C ARG A 227 12.01 -8.73 -13.71
N GLY A 228 12.27 -10.04 -13.80
CA GLY A 228 13.58 -10.58 -14.12
C GLY A 228 13.60 -12.11 -14.16
N SER A 229 14.73 -12.68 -14.58
CA SER A 229 14.89 -14.14 -14.67
C SER A 229 15.21 -14.81 -13.34
N VAL A 230 15.79 -14.07 -12.39
CA VAL A 230 16.23 -14.59 -11.09
C VAL A 230 15.14 -14.37 -10.04
N HIS A 231 14.94 -15.33 -9.13
CA HIS A 231 14.03 -15.18 -7.99
C HIS A 231 14.34 -13.94 -7.13
N ALA A 232 13.31 -13.29 -6.61
CA ALA A 232 13.44 -12.14 -5.71
C ALA A 232 12.29 -12.09 -4.70
N HIS A 233 12.58 -11.56 -3.52
CA HIS A 233 11.56 -11.20 -2.56
C HIS A 233 10.92 -9.86 -2.95
N LEU A 234 9.62 -9.87 -3.22
CA LEU A 234 8.87 -8.65 -3.52
C LEU A 234 8.58 -7.89 -2.23
N GLN A 235 8.96 -6.62 -2.20
CA GLN A 235 8.77 -5.74 -1.05
C GLN A 235 7.47 -4.93 -1.21
N CYS A 236 7.29 -4.27 -2.35
CA CYS A 236 6.14 -3.38 -2.59
C CYS A 236 5.61 -3.51 -4.03
N LEU A 237 4.30 -3.37 -4.17
CA LEU A 237 3.61 -3.17 -5.45
C LEU A 237 2.71 -1.94 -5.29
N ALA A 238 2.72 -1.05 -6.29
CA ALA A 238 1.87 0.14 -6.27
C ALA A 238 1.39 0.48 -7.68
N PHE A 239 0.09 0.70 -7.83
CA PHE A 239 -0.46 1.32 -9.04
C PHE A 239 -0.28 2.83 -8.98
N SER A 240 -0.09 3.45 -10.14
CA SER A 240 -0.21 4.91 -10.23
C SER A 240 -1.67 5.33 -10.05
N PRO A 241 -1.95 6.56 -9.53
CA PRO A 241 -3.32 7.05 -9.38
C PRO A 241 -4.12 7.08 -10.70
N CYS A 242 -3.45 7.25 -11.85
CA CYS A 242 -4.09 7.15 -13.17
C CYS A 242 -4.26 5.70 -13.68
N SER A 243 -3.84 4.70 -12.92
CA SER A 243 -3.82 3.29 -13.30
C SER A 243 -3.05 2.98 -14.60
N SER A 244 -2.15 3.87 -15.05
CA SER A 244 -1.35 3.65 -16.27
C SER A 244 0.00 3.03 -16.01
N TYR A 245 0.46 3.01 -14.76
CA TYR A 245 1.74 2.43 -14.37
C TYR A 245 1.60 1.51 -13.16
N LEU A 246 2.44 0.49 -13.11
CA LEU A 246 2.66 -0.35 -11.94
C LEU A 246 4.12 -0.29 -11.55
N ALA A 247 4.41 0.09 -10.32
CA ALA A 247 5.75 0.07 -9.74
C ALA A 247 5.93 -1.16 -8.85
N VAL A 248 7.14 -1.72 -8.87
CA VAL A 248 7.52 -2.94 -8.18
C VAL A 248 8.88 -2.75 -7.51
N ALA A 249 8.95 -2.96 -6.20
CA ALA A 249 10.19 -2.99 -5.44
C ALA A 249 10.52 -4.42 -5.01
N SER A 250 11.79 -4.79 -5.04
CA SER A 250 12.26 -6.12 -4.62
C SER A 250 13.61 -6.03 -3.90
N ASP A 251 13.97 -7.13 -3.23
CA ASP A 251 15.26 -7.29 -2.55
C ASP A 251 16.50 -7.32 -3.47
N LYS A 252 16.32 -7.17 -4.80
CA LYS A 252 17.42 -7.11 -5.77
C LYS A 252 18.00 -5.71 -5.99
N GLY A 253 17.60 -4.74 -5.18
CA GLY A 253 18.10 -3.37 -5.28
C GLY A 253 17.63 -2.64 -6.53
N THR A 254 16.54 -3.10 -7.16
CA THR A 254 15.98 -2.48 -8.36
C THR A 254 14.49 -2.23 -8.21
N LEU A 255 14.07 -0.99 -8.52
CA LEU A 255 12.68 -0.64 -8.76
C LEU A 255 12.36 -0.83 -10.23
N HIS A 256 11.24 -1.47 -10.52
CA HIS A 256 10.72 -1.64 -11.87
C HIS A 256 9.43 -0.87 -12.04
N VAL A 257 9.31 -0.11 -13.12
CA VAL A 257 8.04 0.49 -13.54
C VAL A 257 7.58 -0.17 -14.84
N PHE A 258 6.31 -0.54 -14.90
CA PHE A 258 5.65 -1.13 -16.07
C PHE A 258 4.53 -0.20 -16.54
N GLY A 259 4.41 0.01 -17.85
CA GLY A 259 3.24 0.66 -18.45
C GLY A 259 2.12 -0.34 -18.65
N ILE A 260 0.91 -0.01 -18.18
CA ILE A 260 -0.28 -0.89 -18.18
C ILE A 260 -1.50 -0.28 -18.85
N ARG A 261 -1.43 0.96 -19.38
CA ARG A 261 -2.50 1.56 -20.21
C ARG A 261 -2.05 2.01 -21.59
N ASP A 262 -0.74 2.10 -21.85
CA ASP A 262 -0.18 2.46 -23.16
C ASP A 262 0.24 1.24 -24.00
N ALA A 263 0.10 0.03 -23.46
CA ALA A 263 0.01 -1.14 -24.32
C ALA A 263 -1.44 -1.15 -24.81
N GLU A 264 -1.66 -0.94 -26.13
CA GLU A 264 -2.95 -1.24 -26.76
C GLU A 264 -3.51 -2.53 -26.14
N PRO A 265 -4.83 -2.61 -25.84
CA PRO A 265 -5.43 -3.82 -25.29
C PRO A 265 -4.91 -4.97 -26.12
N GLN A 266 -4.03 -5.81 -25.55
CA GLN A 266 -3.21 -6.74 -26.31
C GLN A 266 -4.11 -7.46 -27.30
N LYS A 267 -4.08 -7.02 -28.57
CA LYS A 267 -4.90 -7.57 -29.65
C LYS A 267 -4.65 -9.04 -29.60
N ARG A 268 -5.65 -9.82 -29.18
CA ARG A 268 -5.65 -11.30 -29.04
C ARG A 268 -4.31 -11.90 -29.44
N MET A 269 -3.30 -11.76 -28.56
CA MET A 269 -1.97 -12.19 -28.93
C MET A 269 -2.03 -13.70 -29.12
N THR A 270 -1.39 -14.19 -30.19
CA THR A 270 -1.30 -15.63 -30.45
C THR A 270 -0.67 -16.31 -29.22
N VAL A 271 -1.00 -17.58 -28.99
CA VAL A 271 -0.55 -18.33 -27.78
C VAL A 271 0.97 -18.26 -27.57
N LEU A 272 1.75 -18.04 -28.65
CA LEU A 272 3.20 -17.91 -28.63
C LEU A 272 3.71 -16.58 -28.06
N GLU A 273 3.00 -15.46 -28.24
CA GLU A 273 3.43 -14.13 -27.78
C GLU A 273 3.07 -13.86 -26.30
N ARG A 274 2.11 -14.59 -25.73
CA ARG A 274 1.77 -14.52 -24.30
C ARG A 274 2.96 -14.88 -23.39
N ASN A 275 3.93 -15.63 -23.89
CA ASN A 275 5.09 -16.10 -23.14
C ASN A 275 6.24 -15.07 -23.03
N LEU A 276 6.17 -13.97 -23.79
CA LEU A 276 7.12 -12.87 -23.75
C LEU A 276 6.56 -11.77 -22.83
N GLY A 277 6.56 -12.02 -21.52
CA GLY A 277 6.08 -11.06 -20.53
C GLY A 277 6.67 -9.66 -20.75
N SER A 278 5.85 -8.61 -20.65
CA SER A 278 6.28 -7.24 -20.92
C SER A 278 7.39 -6.85 -19.95
N SER A 279 8.53 -6.46 -20.48
CA SER A 279 9.65 -5.97 -19.68
C SER A 279 9.34 -4.59 -19.10
N SER A 280 9.97 -4.26 -17.98
CA SER A 280 9.81 -2.95 -17.33
C SER A 280 10.26 -1.82 -18.27
N ILE A 281 9.44 -0.77 -18.38
CA ILE A 281 9.75 0.44 -19.15
C ILE A 281 10.83 1.29 -18.47
N LEU A 282 11.01 1.12 -17.16
CA LEU A 282 12.03 1.80 -16.38
C LEU A 282 12.58 0.87 -15.30
N LYS A 283 13.90 0.92 -15.09
CA LYS A 283 14.60 0.25 -14.01
C LYS A 283 15.44 1.28 -13.27
N ILE A 284 15.26 1.37 -11.96
CA ILE A 284 15.96 2.32 -11.10
C ILE A 284 16.75 1.50 -10.08
N GLN A 285 18.05 1.76 -9.97
CA GLN A 285 18.88 1.17 -8.92
C GLN A 285 18.60 1.88 -7.59
N LEU A 286 18.25 1.10 -6.57
CA LEU A 286 18.06 1.55 -5.20
C LEU A 286 18.40 0.38 -4.26
N ASP A 287 19.66 0.32 -3.83
CA ASP A 287 20.18 -0.73 -2.95
C ASP A 287 19.80 -0.51 -1.48
N ARG A 288 18.49 -0.35 -1.23
CA ARG A 288 17.90 -0.14 0.09
C ARG A 288 16.64 -0.99 0.24
N GLN A 289 16.30 -1.34 1.47
CA GLN A 289 15.04 -2.03 1.74
C GLN A 289 13.88 -1.04 1.67
N VAL A 290 13.05 -1.18 0.65
CA VAL A 290 11.85 -0.34 0.47
C VAL A 290 10.72 -0.87 1.33
N LEU A 291 10.16 0.01 2.17
CA LEU A 291 9.02 -0.30 3.03
C LEU A 291 7.70 0.13 2.40
N ALA A 292 7.70 1.23 1.66
CA ALA A 292 6.52 1.71 0.94
C ALA A 292 6.91 2.34 -0.41
N LEU A 293 6.03 2.17 -1.39
CA LEU A 293 6.21 2.62 -2.77
C LEU A 293 4.93 3.31 -3.24
N GLY A 294 5.05 4.44 -3.91
CA GLY A 294 3.91 5.21 -4.41
C GLY A 294 4.32 6.12 -5.55
N PHE A 295 3.35 6.87 -6.07
CA PHE A 295 3.56 7.85 -7.12
C PHE A 295 3.16 9.24 -6.61
N SER A 296 3.89 10.26 -7.03
CA SER A 296 3.53 11.65 -6.78
C SER A 296 3.08 12.36 -8.04
N LYS A 297 2.06 13.20 -7.89
CA LYS A 297 1.57 14.11 -8.93
C LYS A 297 2.44 15.36 -8.92
N GLN A 298 3.01 15.73 -10.06
CA GLN A 298 3.67 17.03 -10.21
C GLN A 298 2.69 18.10 -10.70
N THR A 299 1.70 17.70 -11.51
CA THR A 299 0.62 18.57 -12.01
C THR A 299 -0.69 17.78 -12.11
N ALA A 300 -1.83 18.47 -12.28
CA ALA A 300 -3.15 17.85 -12.43
C ALA A 300 -3.24 16.86 -13.62
N LYS A 301 -2.33 16.93 -14.60
CA LYS A 301 -2.39 16.16 -15.85
C LYS A 301 -1.22 15.20 -16.10
N SER A 302 -0.15 15.22 -15.29
CA SER A 302 1.00 14.33 -15.49
C SER A 302 1.50 13.74 -14.17
N LEU A 303 1.43 12.41 -14.08
CA LEU A 303 2.08 11.61 -13.04
C LEU A 303 3.49 11.31 -13.50
N THR A 304 4.47 11.95 -12.87
CA THR A 304 5.88 11.81 -13.25
C THR A 304 6.78 11.41 -12.09
N GLY A 305 6.30 11.39 -10.84
CA GLY A 305 7.13 11.02 -9.68
C GLY A 305 6.88 9.59 -9.22
N LEU A 306 7.94 8.79 -9.07
CA LEU A 306 7.95 7.57 -8.25
C LEU A 306 8.59 7.90 -6.90
N VAL A 307 7.95 7.48 -5.82
CA VAL A 307 8.40 7.70 -4.44
C VAL A 307 8.68 6.36 -3.78
N ALA A 308 9.82 6.25 -3.11
CA ALA A 308 10.20 5.09 -2.29
C ALA A 308 10.62 5.54 -0.89
N ILE A 309 10.04 4.92 0.13
CA ILE A 309 10.37 5.13 1.55
C ILE A 309 11.12 3.89 2.03
N CYS A 310 12.33 4.09 2.56
CA CYS A 310 13.24 3.00 2.90
C CYS A 310 13.40 2.82 4.41
N SER A 311 13.84 1.62 4.84
CA SER A 311 13.98 1.25 6.24
C SER A 311 15.00 2.08 7.04
N ASP A 312 15.92 2.73 6.35
CA ASP A 312 16.92 3.65 6.89
C ASP A 312 16.42 5.10 6.99
N ALA A 313 15.09 5.27 7.00
CA ALA A 313 14.42 6.56 7.05
C ALA A 313 14.72 7.50 5.86
N SER A 314 15.23 6.97 4.75
CA SER A 314 15.44 7.75 3.52
C SER A 314 14.20 7.81 2.63
N TYR A 315 13.94 9.00 2.09
CA TYR A 315 12.89 9.29 1.12
C TYR A 315 13.53 9.54 -0.25
N TRP A 316 13.11 8.77 -1.25
CA TRP A 316 13.63 8.85 -2.61
C TRP A 316 12.53 9.21 -3.58
N ARG A 317 12.77 10.24 -4.39
CA ARG A 317 11.87 10.62 -5.48
C ARG A 317 12.60 10.58 -6.82
N TYR A 318 12.02 9.81 -7.74
CA TYR A 318 12.49 9.72 -9.11
C TYR A 318 11.46 10.33 -10.02
N HIS A 319 11.88 11.25 -10.89
CA HIS A 319 11.01 11.76 -11.94
C HIS A 319 11.25 10.97 -13.22
N PHE A 320 10.17 10.61 -13.92
CA PHE A 320 10.24 9.98 -15.23
C PHE A 320 9.29 10.64 -16.22
N SER A 321 9.76 10.80 -17.45
CA SER A 321 9.02 11.39 -18.58
C SER A 321 9.17 10.53 -19.82
N LYS A 322 8.25 10.68 -20.77
CA LYS A 322 8.37 10.11 -22.10
C LYS A 322 9.05 11.12 -23.02
N ASP A 323 10.01 10.68 -23.80
CA ASP A 323 10.55 11.49 -24.90
C ASP A 323 9.58 11.54 -26.08
N VAL A 324 9.95 12.33 -27.11
CA VAL A 324 9.17 12.49 -28.35
C VAL A 324 8.95 11.16 -29.09
N ASN A 325 9.82 10.18 -28.86
CA ASN A 325 9.75 8.84 -29.45
C ASN A 325 8.99 7.84 -28.57
N GLY A 326 8.38 8.30 -27.46
CA GLY A 326 7.62 7.47 -26.51
C GLY A 326 8.49 6.63 -25.56
N LYS A 327 9.82 6.76 -25.61
CA LYS A 327 10.73 6.07 -24.68
C LYS A 327 10.72 6.80 -23.35
N VAL A 328 10.59 6.02 -22.27
CA VAL A 328 10.53 6.54 -20.91
C VAL A 328 11.95 6.70 -20.38
N HIS A 329 12.28 7.89 -19.89
CA HIS A 329 13.55 8.20 -19.25
C HIS A 329 13.29 8.67 -17.82
N SER A 330 14.16 8.28 -16.88
CA SER A 330 14.20 8.86 -15.55
C SER A 330 15.24 9.96 -15.49
N SER A 331 14.92 11.08 -14.86
CA SER A 331 15.94 12.00 -14.38
C SER A 331 16.64 11.40 -13.15
N PRO A 332 17.85 11.88 -12.79
CA PRO A 332 18.51 11.50 -11.55
C PRO A 332 17.56 11.63 -10.35
N PRO A 333 17.70 10.79 -9.31
CA PRO A 333 16.92 10.95 -8.09
C PRO A 333 17.10 12.36 -7.55
N PHE A 334 15.99 13.00 -7.18
CA PHE A 334 16.07 14.10 -6.24
C PHE A 334 15.98 13.47 -4.85
N TYR A 335 17.12 13.44 -4.18
CA TYR A 335 17.21 13.00 -2.79
C TYR A 335 16.80 14.16 -1.90
N GLU A 336 15.73 13.99 -1.13
CA GLU A 336 15.39 14.89 -0.03
C GLU A 336 15.78 14.17 1.26
N GLU A 337 16.79 14.70 1.94
CA GLU A 337 17.43 14.08 3.09
C GLU A 337 16.59 14.22 4.38
N LEU A 338 16.28 13.06 4.96
CA LEU A 338 15.92 12.72 6.34
C LEU A 338 14.58 13.20 6.94
N LEU A 339 13.76 12.21 7.30
CA LEU A 339 12.61 12.27 8.21
C LEU A 339 12.97 12.75 9.64
N GLU A 340 14.27 12.90 9.97
CA GLU A 340 14.76 13.46 11.23
C GLU A 340 14.99 14.98 11.19
N PHE A 341 15.18 15.59 9.99
CA PHE A 341 15.54 17.01 9.87
C PHE A 341 14.39 17.92 9.40
N SER A 342 13.18 17.39 9.21
CA SER A 342 12.00 18.23 8.95
C SER A 342 11.57 19.10 10.14
N ALA A 343 12.32 19.06 11.25
CA ALA A 343 12.13 19.96 12.39
C ALA A 343 12.78 21.34 12.17
N ASP A 344 13.71 21.51 11.22
CA ASP A 344 14.40 22.80 11.04
C ASP A 344 13.86 23.63 9.86
N ALA A 345 13.10 24.65 10.27
CA ALA A 345 13.05 26.01 9.74
C ALA A 345 12.35 26.31 8.40
N SER A 346 11.25 27.04 8.54
CA SER A 346 10.88 28.21 7.72
C SER A 346 10.29 27.97 6.32
N PHE A 347 9.13 27.32 6.23
CA PHE A 347 8.18 27.62 5.16
C PHE A 347 6.74 27.47 5.66
N PHE A 348 6.29 28.42 6.47
CA PHE A 348 4.85 28.66 6.61
C PHE A 348 4.30 29.08 5.25
N ARG A 349 3.56 28.18 4.60
CA ARG A 349 2.39 28.61 3.83
C ARG A 349 1.23 27.76 4.32
N THR A 350 0.25 28.45 4.89
CA THR A 350 -1.11 27.98 5.10
C THR A 350 -1.58 27.14 3.91
N PRO A 351 -2.37 26.07 4.13
CA PRO A 351 -3.08 25.43 3.02
C PRO A 351 -3.89 26.53 2.30
N LEU A 352 -3.68 26.67 0.99
CA LEU A 352 -4.58 27.46 0.17
C LEU A 352 -5.96 26.81 0.26
N ASP A 353 -6.96 27.63 0.58
CA ASP A 353 -8.39 27.31 0.61
C ASP A 353 -8.86 26.52 -0.64
#